data_AF-A0A7D5DEA2-F1
#
_entry.id   AF-A0A7D5DEA2-F1
#
_cell.length_a   1.000
_cell.length_b   1.000
_cell.length_c   1.000
_cell.angle_alpha   90.00
_cell.angle_beta   90.00
_cell.angle_gamma   90.00
#
_symmetry.space_group_name_H-M   'P 1'
#
loop_
_entity.id
_entity.type
_entity.pdbx_description
1 polymer ?
#
loop_
_entity_poly.entity_id
_entity_poly.type
_entity_poly.pdbx_seq_one_letter_code
_entity_poly.pdbx_strand_id
1 'polypeptide(L)'
;MKRRDSLVLHFSNDVKTLLTIPCDSGDSIEVFGDPENASYEWRLVDEAGLVEQHSDCGYGLPAIALRDGLIAFYGLPQHGTQHVDFRPAKGKLLRQGDLPQALLRKENDE
;
A
#
# COMPACT_ATOMS: atom_id res chain seq x y z
N MET A 1 -7.38 -13.83 -21.44
CA MET A 1 -6.66 -12.54 -21.54
C MET A 1 -5.80 -12.57 -22.79
N LYS A 2 -5.66 -11.46 -23.56
CA LYS A 2 -4.78 -11.44 -24.74
C LYS A 2 -3.34 -11.21 -24.28
N ARG A 3 -2.43 -12.12 -24.65
CA ARG A 3 -0.98 -11.99 -24.40
C ARG A 3 -0.45 -10.80 -25.19
N ARG A 4 0.34 -9.95 -24.53
CA ARG A 4 1.01 -8.79 -25.15
C ARG A 4 2.50 -8.90 -24.89
N ASP A 5 3.29 -8.54 -25.89
CA ASP A 5 4.76 -8.65 -25.83
C ASP A 5 5.42 -7.41 -25.19
N SER A 6 4.62 -6.41 -24.77
CA SER A 6 5.08 -5.21 -24.09
C SER A 6 4.08 -4.73 -23.04
N LEU A 7 4.60 -4.25 -21.92
CA LEU A 7 3.84 -3.53 -20.90
C LEU A 7 3.62 -2.10 -21.41
N VAL A 8 2.36 -1.69 -21.57
CA VAL A 8 2.03 -0.30 -21.90
C VAL A 8 1.82 0.43 -20.58
N LEU A 9 2.76 1.32 -20.27
CA LEU A 9 2.75 2.13 -19.07
C LEU A 9 2.51 3.58 -19.46
N HIS A 10 1.60 4.26 -18.78
CA HIS A 10 1.32 5.67 -19.02
C HIS A 10 2.15 6.60 -18.13
N PHE A 11 2.71 6.06 -17.04
CA PHE A 11 3.31 6.86 -15.96
C PHE A 11 4.81 6.64 -15.75
N SER A 12 5.38 5.57 -16.31
CA SER A 12 6.83 5.34 -16.31
C SER A 12 7.29 4.77 -17.64
N ASN A 13 8.39 5.30 -18.16
CA ASN A 13 9.14 4.67 -19.26
C ASN A 13 10.30 3.80 -18.75
N ASP A 14 10.69 3.97 -17.48
CA ASP A 14 11.73 3.18 -16.83
C ASP A 14 11.09 2.01 -16.06
N VAL A 15 11.48 0.80 -16.46
CA VAL A 15 11.00 -0.48 -15.92
C VAL A 15 11.95 -1.07 -14.88
N LYS A 16 12.94 -0.29 -14.43
CA LYS A 16 13.89 -0.74 -13.43
C LYS A 16 13.18 -1.21 -12.16
N THR A 17 13.31 -2.49 -11.86
CA THR A 17 12.83 -3.08 -10.62
C THR A 17 13.62 -2.51 -9.45
N LEU A 18 12.91 -1.99 -8.46
CA LEU A 18 13.44 -1.46 -7.22
C LEU A 18 13.37 -2.47 -6.08
N LEU A 19 12.31 -3.29 -6.08
CA LEU A 19 12.05 -4.29 -5.07
C LEU A 19 11.33 -5.48 -5.69
N THR A 20 11.70 -6.69 -5.28
CA THR A 20 11.00 -7.93 -5.60
C THR A 20 10.65 -8.64 -4.31
N ILE A 21 9.39 -9.00 -4.12
CA ILE A 21 8.90 -9.77 -2.98
C ILE A 21 8.34 -11.10 -3.50
N PRO A 22 8.91 -12.26 -3.11
CA PRO A 22 8.36 -13.56 -3.47
C PRO A 22 7.05 -13.83 -2.72
N CYS A 23 6.13 -14.53 -3.39
CA CYS A 23 4.84 -14.97 -2.87
C CYS A 23 4.76 -16.51 -2.81
N ASP A 24 3.74 -17.04 -2.12
CA ASP A 24 3.66 -18.46 -1.75
C ASP A 24 3.47 -19.44 -2.94
N SER A 25 3.08 -18.94 -4.12
CA SER A 25 2.85 -19.70 -5.37
C SER A 25 4.04 -19.67 -6.34
N GLY A 26 5.20 -19.16 -5.91
CA GLY A 26 6.35 -18.94 -6.80
C GLY A 26 6.24 -17.66 -7.64
N ASP A 27 5.08 -17.01 -7.62
CA ASP A 27 4.88 -15.66 -8.15
C ASP A 27 5.66 -14.63 -7.33
N SER A 28 5.82 -13.44 -7.87
CA SER A 28 6.43 -12.32 -7.16
C SER A 28 5.75 -10.99 -7.45
N ILE A 29 5.71 -10.12 -6.44
CA ILE A 29 5.34 -8.72 -6.59
C ILE A 29 6.61 -7.91 -6.77
N GLU A 30 6.71 -7.23 -7.90
CA GLU A 30 7.81 -6.33 -8.20
C GLU A 30 7.34 -4.88 -8.17
N VAL A 31 8.07 -4.03 -7.46
CA VAL A 31 7.93 -2.58 -7.54
C VAL A 31 8.97 -2.05 -8.51
N PHE A 32 8.53 -1.27 -9.49
CA PHE A 32 9.39 -0.63 -10.48
C PHE A 32 8.96 0.82 -10.67
N GLY A 33 9.73 1.59 -11.42
CA GLY A 33 9.37 2.96 -11.78
C GLY A 33 10.57 3.88 -11.85
N ASP A 34 10.29 5.18 -11.84
CA ASP A 34 11.26 6.26 -11.97
C ASP A 34 11.41 7.03 -10.64
N PRO A 35 12.49 6.80 -9.88
CA PRO A 35 12.76 7.54 -8.65
C PRO A 35 12.93 9.05 -8.83
N GLU A 36 13.41 9.51 -9.98
CA GLU A 36 13.64 10.95 -10.23
C GLU A 36 12.32 11.71 -10.36
N ASN A 37 11.29 11.03 -10.88
CA ASN A 37 9.94 11.57 -11.01
C ASN A 37 9.00 11.10 -9.89
N ALA A 38 9.51 10.38 -8.89
CA ALA A 38 8.74 9.75 -7.83
C ALA A 38 7.51 8.97 -8.37
N SER A 39 7.65 8.30 -9.51
CA SER A 39 6.57 7.54 -10.16
C SER A 39 6.86 6.05 -10.01
N TYR A 40 6.17 5.41 -9.08
CA TYR A 40 6.36 4.00 -8.76
C TYR A 40 5.12 3.19 -9.11
N GLU A 41 5.33 1.93 -9.45
CA GLU A 41 4.29 1.02 -9.92
C GLU A 41 4.57 -0.39 -9.43
N TRP A 42 3.56 -1.25 -9.45
CA TRP A 42 3.73 -2.67 -9.13
C TRP A 42 3.35 -3.55 -10.33
N ARG A 43 3.98 -4.72 -10.43
CA ARG A 43 3.61 -5.81 -11.33
C ARG A 43 3.66 -7.15 -10.61
N LEU A 44 2.73 -8.04 -10.94
CA LEU A 44 2.73 -9.44 -10.55
C LEU A 44 3.42 -10.24 -11.66
N VAL A 45 4.46 -10.97 -11.29
CA VAL A 45 5.27 -11.79 -12.19
C VAL A 45 5.12 -13.25 -11.81
N ASP A 46 4.76 -14.09 -12.77
CA ASP A 46 4.62 -15.54 -12.56
C ASP A 46 5.98 -16.26 -12.44
N GLU A 47 5.95 -17.55 -12.09
CA GLU A 47 7.15 -18.39 -12.02
C GLU A 47 7.98 -18.44 -13.32
N ALA A 48 7.35 -18.19 -14.47
CA ALA A 48 7.99 -18.16 -15.77
C ALA A 48 8.59 -16.78 -16.13
N GLY A 49 8.47 -15.80 -15.24
CA GLY A 49 8.95 -14.44 -15.43
C GLY A 49 8.01 -13.56 -16.28
N LEU A 50 6.76 -13.98 -16.49
CA LEU A 50 5.77 -13.22 -17.26
C LEU A 50 4.95 -12.32 -16.36
N VAL A 51 4.68 -11.10 -16.82
CA VAL A 51 3.82 -10.17 -16.11
C VAL A 51 2.36 -10.54 -16.32
N GLU A 52 1.68 -10.90 -15.24
CA GLU A 52 0.24 -11.22 -15.26
C GLU A 52 -0.62 -9.98 -15.06
N GLN A 53 -0.21 -9.10 -14.12
CA GLN A 53 -0.95 -7.91 -13.72
C GLN A 53 0.01 -6.76 -13.39
N HIS A 54 -0.47 -5.51 -13.51
CA HIS A 54 0.29 -4.32 -13.13
C HIS A 54 -0.64 -3.16 -12.76
N SER A 55 -0.11 -2.15 -12.07
CA SER A 55 -0.89 -1.02 -11.56
C SER A 55 -1.28 0.03 -12.60
N ASP A 56 -0.36 0.46 -13.46
CA ASP A 56 -0.53 1.63 -14.35
C ASP A 56 -1.10 2.86 -13.62
N CYS A 57 -0.52 3.20 -12.47
CA CYS A 57 -1.08 4.21 -11.55
C CYS A 57 -0.10 5.31 -11.13
N GLY A 58 1.23 5.08 -11.21
CA GLY A 58 2.24 6.10 -10.87
C GLY A 58 2.16 6.59 -9.42
N TYR A 59 2.30 5.67 -8.46
CA TYR A 59 2.31 5.98 -7.03
C TYR A 59 3.50 6.89 -6.67
N GLY A 60 3.27 7.88 -5.81
CA GLY A 60 4.31 8.80 -5.31
C GLY A 60 5.36 8.17 -4.37
N LEU A 61 5.10 6.94 -3.89
CA LEU A 61 5.94 6.25 -2.92
C LEU A 61 5.98 4.74 -3.22
N PRO A 62 7.16 4.11 -3.17
CA PRO A 62 7.31 2.69 -3.52
C PRO A 62 6.60 1.77 -2.52
N ALA A 63 6.53 2.16 -1.24
CA ALA A 63 5.83 1.40 -0.21
C ALA A 63 4.31 1.31 -0.47
N ILE A 64 3.72 2.32 -1.11
CA ILE A 64 2.29 2.31 -1.46
C ILE A 64 2.05 1.40 -2.66
N ALA A 65 2.93 1.46 -3.67
CA ALA A 65 2.89 0.52 -4.79
C ALA A 65 3.01 -0.93 -4.29
N LEU A 66 3.95 -1.22 -3.38
CA LEU A 66 4.09 -2.55 -2.78
C LEU A 66 2.82 -2.98 -2.04
N ARG A 67 2.26 -2.11 -1.21
CA ARG A 67 1.04 -2.41 -0.43
C ARG A 67 -0.11 -2.81 -1.37
N ASP A 68 -0.36 -2.02 -2.41
CA ASP A 68 -1.41 -2.33 -3.37
C ASP A 68 -1.14 -3.62 -4.15
N GLY A 69 0.11 -3.89 -4.54
CA GLY A 69 0.49 -5.15 -5.19
C GLY A 69 0.24 -6.37 -4.29
N LEU A 70 0.58 -6.27 -3.00
CA LEU A 70 0.30 -7.32 -2.01
C LEU A 70 -1.21 -7.53 -1.82
N ILE A 71 -2.00 -6.45 -1.80
CA ILE A 71 -3.47 -6.54 -1.74
C ILE A 71 -4.05 -7.17 -3.01
N ALA A 72 -3.50 -6.86 -4.18
CA ALA A 72 -3.93 -7.46 -5.45
C ALA A 72 -3.71 -8.98 -5.46
N PHE A 73 -2.61 -9.44 -4.86
CA PHE A 73 -2.27 -10.87 -4.79
C PHE A 73 -3.01 -11.62 -3.66
N TYR A 74 -2.89 -11.14 -2.41
CA TYR A 74 -3.45 -11.83 -1.23
C TYR A 74 -4.91 -11.49 -0.94
N GLY A 75 -5.45 -10.46 -1.60
CA GLY A 75 -6.76 -9.88 -1.30
C GLY A 75 -6.72 -8.87 -0.16
N LEU A 76 -7.85 -8.20 0.05
CA LEU A 76 -8.00 -7.28 1.17
C LEU A 76 -7.97 -8.06 2.49
N PRO A 77 -7.22 -7.57 3.49
CA PRO A 77 -7.25 -8.19 4.79
C PRO A 77 -8.64 -8.07 5.40
N GLN A 78 -9.14 -9.15 6.00
CA GLN A 78 -10.44 -9.18 6.66
C GLN A 78 -10.31 -8.54 8.05
N HIS A 79 -10.41 -7.23 8.09
CA HIS A 79 -10.47 -6.47 9.33
C HIS A 79 -11.86 -5.86 9.48
N GLY A 80 -12.47 -6.01 10.66
CA GLY A 80 -13.65 -5.22 11.01
C GLY A 80 -13.25 -3.76 11.09
N THR A 81 -13.89 -2.90 10.30
CA THR A 81 -13.75 -1.45 10.45
C THR A 81 -14.86 -0.94 11.35
N GLN A 82 -14.51 -0.06 12.29
CA GLN A 82 -15.48 0.64 13.10
C GLN A 82 -15.48 2.11 12.69
N HIS A 83 -16.66 2.65 12.40
CA HIS A 83 -16.82 4.07 12.21
C HIS A 83 -16.84 4.74 13.59
N VAL A 84 -15.71 5.32 13.98
CA VAL A 84 -15.55 6.02 15.26
C VAL A 84 -15.73 7.51 15.04
N ASP A 85 -16.66 8.13 15.79
CA ASP A 85 -16.85 9.57 15.78
C ASP A 85 -15.94 10.24 16.80
N PHE A 86 -14.84 10.83 16.34
CA PHE A 86 -13.94 11.65 17.17
C PHE A 86 -14.39 13.10 17.30
N ARG A 87 -15.51 13.51 16.67
CA ARG A 87 -16.02 14.87 16.84
C ARG A 87 -16.44 15.02 18.31
N PRO A 88 -16.13 16.16 18.94
CA PRO A 88 -16.66 16.43 20.26
C PRO A 88 -18.19 16.39 20.22
N ALA A 89 -18.81 15.83 21.26
CA ALA A 89 -20.24 15.97 21.47
C ALA A 89 -20.61 17.45 21.29
N LYS A 90 -21.68 17.73 20.54
CA LYS A 90 -22.17 19.10 20.27
C LYS A 90 -22.16 19.89 21.59
N GLY A 91 -21.22 20.82 21.73
CA GLY A 91 -21.08 21.70 22.90
C GLY A 91 -19.78 21.61 23.72
N LYS A 92 -18.85 20.68 23.44
CA LYS A 92 -17.52 20.69 24.10
C LYS A 92 -16.39 20.98 23.09
N LEU A 93 -16.05 22.26 22.91
CA LEU A 93 -14.75 22.63 22.35
C LEU A 93 -13.66 22.09 23.29
N LEU A 94 -13.00 20.99 22.92
CA LEU A 94 -11.76 20.57 23.57
C LEU A 94 -10.68 21.58 23.18
N ARG A 95 -10.04 22.19 24.17
CA ARG A 95 -8.89 23.06 23.90
C ARG A 95 -7.66 22.19 23.70
N GLN A 96 -6.70 22.69 22.91
CA GLN A 96 -5.41 22.02 22.73
C GLN A 96 -4.78 21.77 24.11
N GLY A 97 -4.65 20.49 24.51
CA GLY A 97 -4.16 20.06 25.82
C GLY A 97 -5.10 19.14 26.63
N ASP A 98 -6.36 19.01 26.24
CA ASP A 98 -7.32 18.12 26.92
C ASP A 98 -7.14 16.66 26.49
N LEU A 99 -6.12 15.97 27.02
CA LEU A 99 -6.06 14.50 26.94
C LEU A 99 -7.13 13.91 27.87
N PRO A 100 -7.92 12.92 27.42
CA PRO A 100 -8.83 12.19 28.30
C PRO A 100 -8.04 11.52 29.43
N GLN A 101 -8.40 11.76 30.69
CA GLN A 101 -7.73 11.14 31.85
C GLN A 101 -7.71 9.60 31.81
N ALA A 102 -8.56 8.98 30.99
CA ALA A 102 -8.55 7.54 30.73
C ALA A 102 -7.23 7.03 30.09
N LEU A 103 -6.42 7.91 29.50
CA LEU A 103 -5.10 7.58 28.93
C LEU A 103 -3.92 7.87 29.88
N LEU A 104 -4.17 8.42 31.09
CA LEU A 104 -3.13 8.91 32.00
C LEU A 104 -2.90 8.05 33.25
N ARG A 105 -3.57 6.90 33.40
CA ARG A 105 -3.27 5.96 34.51
C ARG A 105 -3.33 4.51 34.06
N LYS A 106 -2.18 3.96 33.68
CA LYS A 106 -1.68 2.62 34.03
C LYS A 106 -0.16 2.56 33.77
N GLU A 107 0.59 3.46 34.40
CA GLU A 107 1.98 3.22 34.76
C GLU A 107 2.07 3.55 36.25
N ASN A 108 2.65 2.62 37.01
CA ASN A 108 2.74 2.57 38.48
C ASN A 108 1.58 1.86 39.17
N ASP A 109 1.69 0.53 39.24
CA ASP A 109 1.53 -0.21 40.49
C ASP A 109 2.59 -1.35 40.45
N GLU A 110 3.64 -1.17 41.25
CA GLU A 110 4.53 -2.24 41.76
C GLU A 110 3.77 -3.13 42.77
#